data_AF-A0A8I1QU99-F1
#
_entry.id   AF-A0A8I1QU99-F1
#
_cell.length_a   1.000
_cell.length_b   1.000
_cell.length_c   1.000
_cell.angle_alpha   90.00
_cell.angle_beta   90.00
_cell.angle_gamma   90.00
#
_symmetry.space_group_name_H-M   'P 1'
#
loop_
_entity.id
_entity.type
_entity.pdbx_description
1 polymer ?
#
loop_
_entity_poly.entity_id
_entity_poly.type
_entity_poly.pdbx_seq_one_letter_code
_entity_poly.pdbx_strand_id
1 'polypeptide(L)'
;MENGGRALGGDEHKCSSETDSILPQESHPGKCQANTFGVTQPTPPAVDPFDILVANVIALRAKGNWSIRALAEQAQLSRTFVANLEKGSSKLSLSAVDQLAGALGVTTSSLFAARPVPRDGGASVIEEVVAQNLVSARQALKLTQETLGQQSGVSMYVIAHIERQARNPSLQTLARLAVPLHLTLEELLSVPGKASASQDAPHSAA
;
A
#
# COMPACT_ATOMS: atom_id res chain seq x y z
N MET A 1 -1.01 -23.73 75.22
CA MET A 1 -2.10 -23.86 74.23
C MET A 1 -1.59 -24.84 73.20
N GLU A 2 -1.72 -26.12 73.54
CA GLU A 2 -2.76 -27.03 73.04
C GLU A 2 -2.33 -27.60 71.68
N ASN A 3 -1.79 -28.83 71.72
CA ASN A 3 -2.49 -30.07 71.38
C ASN A 3 -2.63 -30.19 69.85
N GLY A 4 -1.90 -31.09 69.21
CA GLY A 4 -2.23 -32.52 69.20
C GLY A 4 -2.92 -32.80 67.85
N GLY A 5 -2.68 -33.87 67.11
CA GLY A 5 -1.95 -35.10 67.32
C GLY A 5 -2.32 -36.04 66.16
N ARG A 6 -1.75 -37.24 66.21
CA ARG A 6 -2.14 -38.48 65.47
C ARG A 6 -1.87 -38.44 63.96
N ALA A 7 -0.85 -39.14 63.46
CA ALA A 7 -0.68 -40.61 63.38
C ALA A 7 -1.83 -41.29 62.61
N LEU A 8 -1.49 -42.01 61.54
CA LEU A 8 -1.54 -43.48 61.45
C LEU A 8 -1.48 -43.96 59.98
N GLY A 9 -0.66 -45.00 59.76
CA GLY A 9 -0.82 -46.04 58.73
C GLY A 9 -0.44 -45.63 57.31
N GLY A 10 0.35 -46.37 56.53
CA GLY A 10 0.70 -47.79 56.63
C GLY A 10 0.65 -48.37 55.22
N ASP A 11 1.65 -49.19 54.90
CA ASP A 11 1.52 -50.39 54.06
C ASP A 11 1.21 -50.19 52.55
N GLU A 12 2.18 -50.19 51.63
CA GLU A 12 3.00 -51.31 51.09
C GLU A 12 2.39 -52.08 49.90
N HIS A 13 3.29 -52.61 49.07
CA HIS A 13 3.10 -53.61 47.99
C HIS A 13 2.75 -53.14 46.55
N LYS A 14 3.83 -52.87 45.81
CA LYS A 14 4.31 -53.62 44.61
C LYS A 14 3.24 -54.21 43.68
N CYS A 15 3.15 -53.69 42.45
CA CYS A 15 2.77 -54.48 41.28
C CYS A 15 3.77 -54.25 40.14
N SER A 16 4.12 -55.36 39.50
CA SER A 16 5.25 -55.55 38.61
C SER A 16 4.96 -55.10 37.17
N SER A 17 6.05 -54.78 36.46
CA SER A 17 6.31 -55.03 35.04
C SER A 17 5.14 -55.32 34.09
N GLU A 18 5.00 -54.47 33.07
CA GLU A 18 4.70 -54.97 31.73
C GLU A 18 5.44 -54.14 30.69
N THR A 19 6.19 -54.84 29.84
CA THR A 19 6.92 -54.36 28.68
C THR A 19 5.99 -54.44 27.46
N ASP A 20 5.85 -53.36 26.70
CA ASP A 20 5.56 -53.42 25.26
C ASP A 20 6.01 -52.07 24.65
N SER A 21 7.20 -51.99 24.06
CA SER A 21 7.46 -52.27 22.64
C SER A 21 6.56 -51.50 21.66
N ILE A 22 7.20 -50.54 20.98
CA ILE A 22 7.02 -50.23 19.55
C ILE A 22 5.78 -49.39 19.16
N LEU A 23 5.99 -48.10 18.88
CA LEU A 23 5.92 -47.49 17.53
C LEU A 23 6.17 -45.96 17.61
N PRO A 24 7.05 -45.39 16.76
CA PRO A 24 7.30 -43.95 16.71
C PRO A 24 6.10 -43.20 16.12
N GLN A 25 5.79 -42.04 16.70
CA GLN A 25 4.78 -41.11 16.21
C GLN A 25 5.28 -40.51 14.89
N GLU A 26 4.73 -41.01 13.78
CA GLU A 26 4.89 -40.45 12.44
C GLU A 26 4.43 -38.98 12.44
N SER A 27 5.41 -38.09 12.29
CA SER A 27 5.20 -36.68 11.93
C SER A 27 4.54 -36.64 10.57
N HIS A 28 3.24 -36.31 10.54
CA HIS A 28 2.54 -36.04 9.29
C HIS A 28 2.74 -34.55 8.96
N PRO A 29 3.58 -34.18 7.98
CA PRO A 29 3.51 -32.84 7.43
C PRO A 29 2.15 -32.73 6.73
N GLY A 30 1.26 -31.94 7.33
CA GLY A 30 0.02 -31.51 6.71
C GLY A 30 0.33 -30.98 5.33
N LYS A 31 -0.08 -31.74 4.32
CA LYS A 31 0.06 -31.39 2.91
C LYS A 31 -0.83 -30.16 2.69
N CYS A 32 -0.24 -28.98 2.82
CA CYS A 32 -0.82 -27.74 2.33
C CYS A 32 -0.98 -27.93 0.82
N GLN A 33 -2.19 -28.33 0.40
CA GLN A 33 -2.57 -28.28 -1.00
C GLN A 33 -2.55 -26.80 -1.37
N ALA A 34 -1.47 -26.40 -2.04
CA ALA A 34 -1.42 -25.15 -2.76
C ALA A 34 -2.45 -25.26 -3.88
N ASN A 35 -3.66 -24.76 -3.64
CA ASN A 35 -4.53 -24.36 -4.73
C ASN A 35 -3.82 -23.23 -5.45
N THR A 36 -3.19 -23.56 -6.58
CA THR A 36 -2.77 -22.61 -7.60
C THR A 36 -4.03 -21.96 -8.18
N PHE A 37 -4.60 -21.03 -7.42
CA PHE A 37 -5.53 -20.06 -7.97
C PHE A 37 -4.69 -19.18 -8.89
N GLY A 38 -4.96 -19.26 -10.20
CA GLY A 38 -4.34 -18.39 -11.19
C GLY A 38 -4.68 -16.94 -10.84
N VAL A 39 -3.79 -16.30 -10.07
CA VAL A 39 -3.84 -14.86 -9.85
C VAL A 39 -3.39 -14.26 -11.17
N THR A 40 -4.36 -13.90 -12.02
CA THR A 40 -4.10 -12.96 -13.10
C THR A 40 -3.84 -11.61 -12.42
N GLN A 41 -2.60 -11.39 -11.99
CA GLN A 41 -2.17 -10.06 -11.60
C GLN A 41 -2.42 -9.16 -12.82
N PRO A 42 -3.05 -7.98 -12.68
CA PRO A 42 -2.95 -6.97 -13.71
C PRO A 42 -1.46 -6.76 -13.97
N THR A 43 -1.05 -6.98 -15.22
CA THR A 43 0.34 -6.88 -15.62
C THR A 43 0.84 -5.50 -15.19
N PRO A 44 1.90 -5.40 -14.36
CA PRO A 44 2.44 -4.09 -14.03
C PRO A 44 2.77 -3.40 -15.35
N PRO A 45 2.47 -2.09 -15.51
CA PRO A 45 2.93 -1.37 -16.68
C PRO A 45 4.44 -1.60 -16.80
N ALA A 46 4.94 -1.85 -18.00
CA ALA A 46 6.37 -2.10 -18.23
C ALA A 46 7.28 -0.92 -17.81
N VAL A 47 6.69 0.19 -17.35
CA VAL A 47 7.31 1.45 -16.96
C VAL A 47 6.98 1.72 -15.49
N ASP A 48 7.99 2.10 -14.70
CA ASP A 48 7.80 2.50 -13.30
C ASP A 48 6.90 3.75 -13.23
N PRO A 49 5.82 3.77 -12.42
CA PRO A 49 5.01 4.98 -12.21
C PRO A 49 5.84 6.22 -11.81
N PHE A 50 6.98 6.04 -11.16
CA PHE A 50 7.89 7.14 -10.83
C PHE A 50 8.58 7.73 -12.07
N ASP A 51 8.93 6.91 -13.06
CA ASP A 51 9.51 7.38 -14.31
C ASP A 51 8.48 8.19 -15.11
N ILE A 52 7.22 7.75 -15.11
CA ILE A 52 6.10 8.48 -15.72
C ILE A 52 5.95 9.87 -15.08
N LEU A 53 5.96 9.92 -13.74
CA LEU A 53 5.91 11.19 -13.00
C LEU A 53 7.06 12.12 -13.39
N VAL A 54 8.29 11.63 -13.43
CA VAL A 54 9.46 12.44 -13.77
C VAL A 54 9.37 12.97 -15.20
N ALA A 55 9.01 12.10 -16.15
CA ALA A 55 8.84 12.49 -17.55
C ALA A 55 7.75 13.57 -17.71
N ASN A 56 6.61 13.41 -17.04
CA ASN A 56 5.51 14.37 -17.07
C ASN A 56 5.89 15.72 -16.46
N VAL A 57 6.60 15.74 -15.32
CA VAL A 57 7.08 16.97 -14.70
C VAL A 57 8.03 17.71 -15.64
N ILE A 58 8.98 17.01 -16.28
CA ILE A 58 9.92 17.61 -17.24
C ILE A 58 9.17 18.19 -18.45
N ALA A 59 8.22 17.43 -19.01
CA ALA A 59 7.43 17.85 -20.17
C ALA A 59 6.56 19.09 -19.87
N LEU A 60 5.86 19.09 -18.73
CA LEU A 60 5.03 20.22 -18.30
C LEU A 60 5.88 21.45 -18.00
N ARG A 61 7.05 21.26 -17.39
CA ARG A 61 8.02 22.34 -17.13
C ARG A 61 8.46 22.99 -18.44
N ALA A 62 8.84 22.21 -19.44
CA ALA A 62 9.24 22.71 -20.76
C ALA A 62 8.09 23.44 -21.46
N LYS A 63 6.88 22.87 -21.43
CA LYS A 63 5.68 23.47 -22.04
C LYS A 63 5.31 24.82 -21.42
N GLY A 64 5.43 24.94 -20.10
CA GLY A 64 5.16 26.19 -19.36
C GLY A 64 6.36 27.14 -19.27
N ASN A 65 7.48 26.82 -19.93
CA ASN A 65 8.73 27.58 -19.87
C ASN A 65 9.24 27.86 -18.45
N TRP A 66 8.98 26.92 -17.54
CA TRP A 66 9.35 27.01 -16.13
C TRP A 66 10.84 26.69 -15.96
N SER A 67 11.56 27.52 -15.21
CA SER A 67 12.87 27.12 -14.69
C SER A 67 12.70 26.22 -13.45
N ILE A 68 13.68 25.37 -13.14
CA ILE A 68 13.67 24.57 -11.90
C ILE A 68 13.45 25.47 -10.67
N ARG A 69 14.09 26.67 -10.65
CA ARG A 69 13.94 27.64 -9.56
C ARG A 69 12.50 28.16 -9.48
N ALA A 70 11.93 28.57 -10.61
CA ALA A 70 10.57 29.13 -10.66
C ALA A 70 9.51 28.09 -10.28
N LEU A 71 9.65 26.84 -10.75
CA LEU A 71 8.75 25.76 -10.37
C LEU A 71 8.85 25.44 -8.88
N ALA A 72 10.07 25.36 -8.35
CA ALA A 72 10.28 25.11 -6.93
C ALA A 72 9.67 26.21 -6.05
N GLU A 73 9.85 27.48 -6.44
CA GLU A 73 9.26 28.63 -5.77
C GLU A 73 7.72 28.59 -5.81
N GLN A 74 7.13 28.33 -6.98
CA GLN A 74 5.68 28.21 -7.15
C GLN A 74 5.08 27.04 -6.36
N ALA A 75 5.78 25.91 -6.32
CA ALA A 75 5.37 24.71 -5.57
C ALA A 75 5.73 24.77 -4.08
N GLN A 76 6.41 25.83 -3.61
CA GLN A 76 6.90 25.95 -2.23
C GLN A 76 7.81 24.78 -1.81
N LEU A 77 8.63 24.31 -2.77
CA LEU A 77 9.61 23.25 -2.60
C LEU A 77 11.02 23.78 -2.76
N SER A 78 12.03 23.01 -2.33
CA SER A 78 13.42 23.41 -2.56
C SER A 78 13.82 23.17 -4.01
N ARG A 79 14.63 24.08 -4.57
CA ARG A 79 15.24 23.90 -5.91
C ARG A 79 15.97 22.57 -6.03
N THR A 80 16.69 22.17 -4.98
CA THR A 80 17.42 20.90 -4.92
C THR A 80 16.48 19.70 -4.98
N PHE A 81 15.31 19.76 -4.34
CA PHE A 81 14.30 18.71 -4.42
C PHE A 81 13.81 18.50 -5.85
N VAL A 82 13.42 19.58 -6.55
CA VAL A 82 12.98 19.50 -7.96
C VAL A 82 14.10 18.99 -8.87
N ALA A 83 15.34 19.44 -8.67
CA ALA A 83 16.48 18.95 -9.44
C ALA A 83 16.78 17.46 -9.20
N ASN A 84 16.58 16.95 -7.98
CA ASN A 84 16.76 15.53 -7.66
C ASN A 84 15.59 14.67 -8.14
N LEU A 85 14.37 15.23 -8.14
CA LEU A 85 13.19 14.61 -8.75
C LEU A 85 13.44 14.38 -10.25
N GLU A 86 13.90 15.39 -11.00
CA GLU A 86 14.21 15.25 -12.44
C GLU A 86 15.30 14.20 -12.73
N LYS A 87 16.08 13.81 -11.72
CA LYS A 87 17.11 12.74 -11.79
C LYS A 87 16.62 11.39 -11.25
N GLY A 88 15.36 11.26 -10.85
CA GLY A 88 14.80 10.03 -10.27
C GLY A 88 15.36 9.64 -8.89
N SER A 89 16.03 10.55 -8.18
CA SER A 89 16.79 10.23 -6.95
C SER A 89 16.10 10.67 -5.65
N SER A 90 14.82 11.04 -5.69
CA SER A 90 14.11 11.64 -4.56
C SER A 90 13.09 10.70 -3.93
N LYS A 91 13.05 10.65 -2.59
CA LYS A 91 11.89 10.10 -1.85
C LYS A 91 10.76 11.11 -1.90
N LEU A 92 9.62 10.70 -2.46
CA LEU A 92 8.50 11.59 -2.71
C LEU A 92 7.40 11.39 -1.67
N SER A 93 6.97 12.48 -1.04
CA SER A 93 5.76 12.52 -0.23
C SER A 93 4.55 12.87 -1.08
N LEU A 94 3.36 12.44 -0.65
CA LEU A 94 2.10 12.76 -1.30
C LEU A 94 1.92 14.28 -1.42
N SER A 95 2.18 15.01 -0.34
CA SER A 95 2.04 16.48 -0.31
C SER A 95 2.95 17.19 -1.32
N ALA A 96 4.20 16.73 -1.50
CA ALA A 96 5.13 17.37 -2.43
C ALA A 96 4.69 17.17 -3.89
N VAL A 97 4.08 16.03 -4.20
CA VAL A 97 3.56 15.73 -5.53
C VAL A 97 2.30 16.54 -5.80
N ASP A 98 1.43 16.69 -4.79
CA ASP A 98 0.26 17.56 -4.90
C ASP A 98 0.64 19.04 -5.08
N GLN A 99 1.66 19.52 -4.35
CA GLN A 99 2.22 20.85 -4.53
C GLN A 99 2.77 21.09 -5.95
N LEU A 100 3.50 20.11 -6.51
CA LEU A 100 3.98 20.17 -7.89
C LEU A 100 2.82 20.20 -8.88
N ALA A 101 1.84 19.32 -8.71
CA ALA A 101 0.66 19.25 -9.55
C ALA A 101 -0.15 20.57 -9.48
N GLY A 102 -0.26 21.17 -8.30
CA GLY A 102 -0.90 22.48 -8.09
C GLY A 102 -0.15 23.61 -8.79
N ALA A 103 1.18 23.65 -8.68
CA ALA A 103 2.02 24.63 -9.36
C ALA A 103 1.96 24.50 -10.89
N LEU A 104 1.84 23.28 -11.41
CA LEU A 104 1.73 22.98 -12.84
C LEU A 104 0.29 23.07 -13.38
N GLY A 105 -0.71 23.27 -12.51
CA GLY A 105 -2.12 23.37 -12.89
C GLY A 105 -2.75 22.06 -13.37
N VAL A 106 -2.20 20.91 -12.98
CA VAL A 106 -2.68 19.55 -13.37
C VAL A 106 -3.13 18.75 -12.16
N THR A 107 -4.01 17.76 -12.33
CA THR A 107 -4.45 16.92 -11.22
C THR A 107 -3.33 15.99 -10.77
N THR A 108 -3.29 15.69 -9.46
CA THR A 108 -2.24 14.86 -8.85
C THR A 108 -2.19 13.45 -9.42
N SER A 109 -3.35 12.83 -9.67
CA SER A 109 -3.43 11.52 -10.33
C SER A 109 -2.89 11.55 -11.76
N SER A 110 -3.19 12.59 -12.53
CA SER A 110 -2.79 12.67 -13.94
C SER A 110 -1.29 12.82 -14.17
N LEU A 111 -0.51 13.15 -13.13
CA LEU A 111 0.95 13.09 -13.21
C LEU A 111 1.48 11.67 -13.39
N PHE A 112 0.69 10.65 -13.03
CA PHE A 112 1.02 9.24 -13.23
C PHE A 112 0.34 8.64 -14.47
N ALA A 113 -0.50 9.43 -15.15
CA ALA A 113 -1.16 9.04 -16.39
C ALA A 113 -0.27 9.35 -17.61
N ALA A 114 -0.56 8.68 -18.73
CA ALA A 114 0.11 8.99 -20.02
C ALA A 114 -0.14 10.43 -20.49
N ARG A 115 -1.25 11.05 -20.07
CA ARG A 115 -1.60 12.42 -20.42
C ARG A 115 -2.04 13.19 -19.18
N PRO A 116 -1.26 14.21 -18.75
CA PRO A 116 -1.66 15.10 -17.67
C PRO A 116 -2.97 15.85 -17.99
N VAL A 117 -3.87 15.90 -17.03
CA VAL A 117 -5.20 16.53 -17.13
C VAL A 117 -5.18 17.81 -16.30
N PRO A 118 -5.66 18.95 -16.83
CA PRO A 118 -5.76 20.18 -16.06
C PRO A 118 -6.60 20.00 -14.79
N ARG A 119 -6.28 20.71 -13.72
CA ARG A 119 -7.17 20.76 -12.54
C ARG A 119 -8.45 21.50 -12.91
N ASP A 120 -9.58 20.83 -12.76
CA ASP A 120 -10.86 21.52 -12.67
C ASP A 120 -10.88 22.25 -11.32
N GLY A 121 -11.37 23.48 -11.25
CA GLY A 121 -11.26 24.38 -10.08
C GLY A 121 -11.88 23.89 -8.75
N GLY A 122 -12.30 22.61 -8.66
CA GLY A 122 -12.66 21.96 -7.41
C GLY A 122 -11.43 21.50 -6.63
N ALA A 123 -11.17 22.14 -5.50
CA ALA A 123 -10.09 21.78 -4.59
C ALA A 123 -10.46 20.53 -3.78
N SER A 124 -10.18 19.35 -4.32
CA SER A 124 -10.19 18.12 -3.52
C SER A 124 -8.91 18.03 -2.71
N VAL A 125 -9.01 17.78 -1.40
CA VAL A 125 -7.84 17.51 -0.55
C VAL A 125 -7.31 16.12 -0.89
N ILE A 126 -6.05 16.02 -1.34
CA ILE A 126 -5.51 14.77 -1.87
C ILE A 126 -5.45 13.66 -0.81
N GLU A 127 -5.20 14.01 0.44
CA GLU A 127 -5.17 13.06 1.56
C GLU A 127 -6.55 12.42 1.79
N GLU A 128 -7.63 13.19 1.59
CA GLU A 128 -9.01 12.69 1.66
C GLU A 128 -9.32 11.71 0.55
N VAL A 129 -8.91 12.04 -0.68
CA VAL A 129 -9.08 11.15 -1.84
C VAL A 129 -8.40 9.82 -1.59
N VAL A 130 -7.14 9.84 -1.15
CA VAL A 130 -6.38 8.62 -0.87
C VAL A 130 -7.00 7.82 0.27
N ALA A 131 -7.40 8.48 1.36
CA ALA A 131 -8.04 7.81 2.49
C ALA A 131 -9.35 7.13 2.06
N GLN A 132 -10.22 7.83 1.34
CA GLN A 132 -11.50 7.30 0.88
C GLN A 132 -11.31 6.14 -0.10
N ASN A 133 -10.40 6.28 -1.07
CA ASN A 133 -10.10 5.23 -2.05
C ASN A 133 -9.52 3.98 -1.37
N LEU A 134 -8.59 4.17 -0.42
CA LEU A 134 -7.99 3.09 0.34
C LEU A 134 -9.04 2.31 1.15
N VAL A 135 -9.91 3.01 1.88
CA VAL A 135 -11.01 2.40 2.65
C VAL A 135 -11.96 1.66 1.72
N SER A 136 -12.38 2.29 0.62
CA SER A 136 -13.36 1.73 -0.30
C SER A 136 -12.84 0.47 -1.00
N ALA A 137 -11.61 0.50 -1.51
CA ALA A 137 -10.97 -0.64 -2.16
C ALA A 137 -10.78 -1.80 -1.18
N ARG A 138 -10.31 -1.50 0.05
CA ARG A 138 -10.14 -2.49 1.11
C ARG A 138 -11.47 -3.18 1.45
N GLN A 139 -12.56 -2.43 1.59
CA GLN A 139 -13.88 -2.96 1.89
C GLN A 139 -14.46 -3.79 0.74
N ALA A 140 -14.27 -3.36 -0.51
CA ALA A 140 -14.69 -4.11 -1.69
C ALA A 140 -14.04 -5.50 -1.76
N LEU A 141 -12.76 -5.60 -1.36
CA LEU A 141 -12.00 -6.85 -1.27
C LEU A 141 -12.17 -7.58 0.06
N LYS A 142 -13.01 -7.08 0.98
CA LYS A 142 -13.23 -7.62 2.33
C LYS A 142 -11.94 -7.79 3.15
N LEU A 143 -10.95 -6.93 2.93
CA LEU A 143 -9.68 -6.97 3.63
C LEU A 143 -9.78 -6.20 4.96
N THR A 144 -9.10 -6.72 5.99
CA THR A 144 -8.85 -5.93 7.21
C THR A 144 -7.58 -5.07 7.01
N GLN A 145 -7.37 -4.07 7.88
CA GLN A 145 -6.12 -3.30 7.85
C GLN A 145 -4.90 -4.18 8.16
N GLU A 146 -5.07 -5.20 9.01
CA GLU A 146 -4.02 -6.18 9.31
C GLU A 146 -3.67 -7.02 8.09
N THR A 147 -4.68 -7.60 7.43
CA THR A 147 -4.49 -8.42 6.22
C THR A 147 -3.87 -7.60 5.09
N LEU A 148 -4.35 -6.38 4.85
CA LEU A 148 -3.76 -5.47 3.87
C LEU A 148 -2.30 -5.15 4.22
N GLY A 149 -2.01 -4.95 5.50
CA GLY A 149 -0.66 -4.69 5.97
C GLY A 149 0.29 -5.86 5.74
N GLN A 150 -0.16 -7.08 6.01
CA GLN A 150 0.61 -8.29 5.71
C GLN A 150 0.89 -8.44 4.22
N GLN A 151 -0.11 -8.22 3.36
CA GLN A 151 0.02 -8.38 1.90
C GLN A 151 0.88 -7.28 1.25
N SER A 152 0.79 -6.03 1.73
CA SER A 152 1.61 -4.90 1.23
C SER A 152 2.99 -4.82 1.88
N GLY A 153 3.18 -5.50 3.02
CA GLY A 153 4.30 -5.32 3.94
C GLY A 153 4.37 -3.93 4.59
N VAL A 154 3.27 -3.18 4.60
CA VAL A 154 3.12 -1.90 5.30
C VAL A 154 2.44 -2.17 6.64
N SER A 155 2.89 -1.55 7.74
CA SER A 155 2.28 -1.85 9.04
C SER A 155 0.81 -1.41 9.11
N MET A 156 -0.01 -2.19 9.82
CA MET A 156 -1.42 -1.87 10.08
C MET A 156 -1.59 -0.44 10.63
N TYR A 157 -0.70 -0.01 11.54
CA TYR A 157 -0.71 1.35 12.08
C TYR A 157 -0.50 2.43 11.02
N VAL A 158 0.36 2.20 10.02
CA VAL A 158 0.55 3.16 8.92
C VAL A 158 -0.71 3.26 8.07
N ILE A 159 -1.35 2.12 7.77
CA ILE A 159 -2.63 2.07 7.03
C ILE A 159 -3.70 2.85 7.81
N ALA A 160 -3.86 2.56 9.10
CA ALA A 160 -4.83 3.24 9.96
C ALA A 160 -4.58 4.76 10.03
N HIS A 161 -3.33 5.22 10.00
CA HIS A 161 -3.02 6.66 9.96
C HIS A 161 -3.36 7.30 8.62
N ILE A 162 -3.14 6.58 7.51
CA ILE A 162 -3.52 7.06 6.17
C ILE A 162 -5.05 7.15 6.06
N GLU A 163 -5.79 6.12 6.49
CA GLU A 163 -7.27 6.11 6.47
C GLU A 163 -7.88 7.24 7.34
N ARG A 164 -7.16 7.73 8.36
CA ARG A 164 -7.57 8.86 9.22
C ARG A 164 -6.93 10.20 8.82
N GLN A 165 -6.23 10.26 7.68
CA GLN A 165 -5.50 11.45 7.20
C GLN A 165 -4.49 12.03 8.23
N ALA A 166 -4.03 11.20 9.17
CA ALA A 166 -3.20 11.63 10.29
C ALA A 166 -1.70 11.72 9.93
N ARG A 167 -1.32 11.31 8.71
CA ARG A 167 0.08 11.29 8.27
C ARG A 167 0.19 11.48 6.77
N ASN A 168 1.26 12.15 6.35
CA ASN A 168 1.65 12.28 4.93
C ASN A 168 2.42 11.02 4.48
N PRO A 169 1.82 10.13 3.66
CA PRO A 169 2.49 8.93 3.20
C PRO A 169 3.52 9.23 2.11
N SER A 170 4.53 8.36 2.00
CA SER A 170 5.39 8.36 0.82
C SER A 170 4.67 7.73 -0.36
N LEU A 171 4.98 8.17 -1.59
CA LEU A 171 4.45 7.52 -2.78
C LEU A 171 4.86 6.04 -2.86
N GLN A 172 6.04 5.67 -2.35
CA GLN A 172 6.46 4.26 -2.30
C GLN A 172 5.56 3.44 -1.37
N THR A 173 5.13 4.02 -0.25
CA THR A 173 4.15 3.39 0.64
C THR A 173 2.81 3.21 -0.09
N LEU A 174 2.34 4.23 -0.80
CA LEU A 174 1.09 4.15 -1.57
C LEU A 174 1.17 3.11 -2.70
N ALA A 175 2.27 3.07 -3.45
CA ALA A 175 2.49 2.08 -4.50
C ALA A 175 2.46 0.64 -3.93
N ARG A 176 3.06 0.42 -2.75
CA ARG A 176 3.01 -0.89 -2.07
C ARG A 176 1.62 -1.28 -1.60
N LEU A 177 0.80 -0.31 -1.19
CA LEU A 177 -0.60 -0.55 -0.82
C LEU A 177 -1.48 -0.83 -2.03
N ALA A 178 -1.18 -0.23 -3.18
CA ALA A 178 -1.96 -0.38 -4.41
C ALA A 178 -1.90 -1.83 -4.97
N VAL A 179 -0.76 -2.51 -4.82
CA VAL A 179 -0.54 -3.88 -5.31
C VAL A 179 -1.60 -4.89 -4.80
N PRO A 180 -1.78 -5.11 -3.49
CA PRO A 180 -2.81 -6.03 -2.98
C PRO A 180 -4.24 -5.53 -3.16
N LEU A 181 -4.44 -4.24 -3.49
CA LEU A 181 -5.74 -3.68 -3.80
C LEU A 181 -6.11 -3.84 -5.29
N HIS A 182 -5.20 -4.37 -6.11
CA HIS A 182 -5.34 -4.44 -7.57
C HIS A 182 -5.61 -3.08 -8.22
N LEU A 183 -5.00 -2.03 -7.67
CA LEU A 183 -5.07 -0.68 -8.20
C LEU A 183 -3.70 -0.22 -8.70
N THR A 184 -3.73 0.68 -9.67
CA THR A 184 -2.60 1.52 -10.04
C THR A 184 -2.44 2.68 -9.04
N LEU A 185 -1.25 3.27 -9.01
CA LEU A 185 -1.02 4.47 -8.20
C LEU A 185 -1.89 5.65 -8.69
N GLU A 186 -2.15 5.73 -10.00
CA GLU A 186 -3.07 6.72 -10.59
C GLU A 186 -4.49 6.58 -10.02
N GLU A 187 -5.05 5.36 -10.05
CA GLU A 187 -6.41 5.09 -9.55
C GLU A 187 -6.54 5.40 -8.07
N LEU A 188 -5.53 5.04 -7.27
CA LEU A 188 -5.52 5.33 -5.83
C LEU A 188 -5.51 6.84 -5.53
N LEU A 189 -4.92 7.65 -6.41
CA LEU A 189 -4.82 9.12 -6.30
C LEU A 189 -5.97 9.87 -7.00
N SER A 190 -6.81 9.17 -7.77
CA SER A 190 -7.86 9.80 -8.58
C SER A 190 -9.13 10.00 -7.78
N VAL A 191 -9.85 11.09 -8.04
CA VAL A 191 -11.14 11.32 -7.38
C VAL A 191 -12.14 10.21 -7.75
N PRO A 192 -12.87 9.64 -6.77
CA PRO A 192 -13.81 8.56 -7.03
C PRO A 192 -14.87 8.99 -8.05
N GLY A 193 -15.10 8.13 -9.06
CA GLY A 193 -16.04 8.40 -10.16
C GLY A 193 -15.47 9.11 -11.40
N LYS A 194 -14.21 9.59 -11.36
CA LYS A 194 -13.57 10.24 -12.53
C LYS A 194 -12.59 9.33 -13.29
N ALA A 195 -12.08 8.27 -12.65
CA ALA A 195 -11.11 7.34 -13.24
C ALA A 195 -11.67 6.51 -14.41
N SER A 196 -12.99 6.39 -14.56
CA SER A 196 -13.62 5.59 -15.63
C SER A 196 -13.70 6.28 -16.99
N ALA A 197 -13.40 7.58 -17.10
CA ALA A 197 -13.62 8.34 -18.33
C ALA A 197 -12.45 8.29 -19.35
N SER A 198 -11.35 7.59 -19.04
CA SER A 198 -10.19 7.42 -19.94
C SER A 198 -9.92 5.97 -20.33
N GLN A 199 -10.89 5.07 -20.13
CA GLN A 199 -10.85 3.67 -20.57
C GLN A 199 -11.81 3.42 -21.76
N ASP A 200 -11.57 4.08 -22.89
CA ASP A 200 -11.93 3.60 -24.25
C ASP A 200 -10.56 3.28 -24.91
N ALA A 201 -10.10 2.08 -25.27
CA ALA A 201 -10.62 0.71 -25.45
C ALA A 201 -9.39 -0.24 -25.61
N PRO A 202 -9.50 -1.53 -26.02
CA PRO A 202 -10.38 -2.60 -25.55
C PRO A 202 -9.56 -3.72 -24.83
N HIS A 203 -10.14 -4.40 -23.85
CA HIS A 203 -9.80 -5.81 -23.64
C HIS A 203 -11.09 -6.62 -23.49
N SER A 204 -11.61 -6.93 -24.67
CA SER A 204 -12.69 -7.85 -24.97
C SER A 204 -12.27 -9.29 -24.67
N ALA A 205 -13.22 -10.04 -24.11
CA ALA A 205 -13.52 -11.45 -24.30
C ALA A 205 -12.46 -12.36 -24.97
N ALA A 206 -12.00 -13.37 -24.22
CA ALA A 206 -11.89 -14.78 -24.62
C ALA A 206 -11.64 -15.63 -23.37
#